data_AF-A0A2N9YDP8-F1
#
_entry.id   AF-A0A2N9YDP8-F1
#
_cell.length_a   1.000
_cell.length_b   1.000
_cell.length_c   1.000
_cell.angle_alpha   90.00
_cell.angle_beta   90.00
_cell.angle_gamma   90.00
#
_symmetry.space_group_name_H-M   'P 1'
#
loop_
_entity.id
_entity.type
_entity.pdbx_description
1 polymer ?
#
loop_
_entity_poly.entity_id
_entity_poly.type
_entity_poly.pdbx_seq_one_letter_code
_entity_poly.pdbx_strand_id
1 'polypeptide(L)'
;MAEHILFLTGKLAEANLRRVLTAIEPLPFTYEVHQLGISVAGLMTAEMIKRRLTDTKQATRIIVPGRCRGDLSLLSQDLGIPIERGTDDLKDLPEFFGKGRVKPDLSQYDVLIFAEIVDASQRSIDAVLKRADYYRQMGANVIDLGCLPDTPFPHLTDCIEALHAQGFKVSVDSMQTEELLRAGKAGADYLLSLKESTLWIADEVAATPVLIPEQPDDMDSLYRAIASMQQRQRAFFVDPILDPIPFGFTDSLVRYHSLRRKLPDVPIMMGIGNITELTDADTAGMNALLMGIINELNINAVLATEVSQHARRAIREADFARRLMYFAKTHQSLPKGVHRGLVSLHEKKPFPDSLEEITQLAQAVRDPSFRIQISEQGIHIYNRDGLHTAQNPFDLFPQLNVTTDGSHAFYLGVETARAQIAWQLGKRYNQDEELQWGVAVEASTTQQYCQPVAAPAPMTESNYKTYRCKMCGFLYAEQKGLPDAGIPAGTLWEDVPTDWFCPLCNASKTDFKAI
;
A
#
# COMPACT_ATOMS: atom_id res chain seq x y z
N MET A 1 -3.56 37.32 19.61
CA MET A 1 -2.85 38.00 18.50
C MET A 1 -3.41 37.42 17.21
N ALA A 2 -3.68 38.24 16.19
CA ALA A 2 -4.07 37.71 14.87
C ALA A 2 -2.90 36.86 14.35
N GLU A 3 -3.20 35.67 13.83
CA GLU A 3 -2.18 34.76 13.31
C GLU A 3 -1.47 35.40 12.10
N HIS A 4 -0.13 35.35 12.10
CA HIS A 4 0.71 35.79 10.97
C HIS A 4 1.59 34.61 10.50
N ILE A 5 1.35 34.12 9.28
CA ILE A 5 2.02 32.94 8.74
C ILE A 5 3.08 33.34 7.71
N LEU A 6 4.30 32.86 7.89
CA LEU A 6 5.37 33.00 6.89
C LEU A 6 5.48 31.73 6.05
N PHE A 7 5.21 31.83 4.75
CA PHE A 7 5.40 30.73 3.81
C PHE A 7 6.79 30.79 3.18
N LEU A 8 7.56 29.71 3.34
CA LEU A 8 8.88 29.57 2.72
C LEU A 8 8.77 28.82 1.40
N THR A 9 9.38 29.34 0.35
CA THR A 9 9.28 28.73 -1.00
C THR A 9 10.55 28.89 -1.83
N GLY A 10 10.57 28.24 -2.99
CA GLY A 10 11.59 28.38 -4.03
C GLY A 10 11.14 29.30 -5.17
N LYS A 11 12.09 29.69 -6.04
CA LYS A 11 11.87 30.66 -7.12
C LYS A 11 10.76 30.24 -8.08
N LEU A 12 10.71 28.96 -8.46
CA LEU A 12 9.73 28.44 -9.42
C LEU A 12 8.32 28.34 -8.85
N ALA A 13 8.20 28.21 -7.52
CA ALA A 13 6.94 27.99 -6.83
C ALA A 13 6.31 29.29 -6.29
N GLU A 14 7.07 30.40 -6.24
CA GLU A 14 6.64 31.65 -5.60
C GLU A 14 5.38 32.25 -6.23
N ALA A 15 5.35 32.41 -7.56
CA ALA A 15 4.22 33.03 -8.25
C ALA A 15 2.93 32.20 -8.07
N ASN A 16 3.04 30.87 -8.16
CA ASN A 16 1.90 29.97 -7.98
C ASN A 16 1.40 29.97 -6.53
N LEU A 17 2.31 29.96 -5.54
CA LEU A 17 1.95 30.06 -4.13
C LEU A 17 1.19 31.34 -3.82
N ARG A 18 1.64 32.50 -4.33
CA ARG A 18 0.93 33.77 -4.15
C ARG A 18 -0.48 33.71 -4.74
N ARG A 19 -0.62 33.21 -5.97
CA ARG A 19 -1.91 33.05 -6.63
C ARG A 19 -2.87 32.15 -5.86
N VAL A 20 -2.37 31.01 -5.34
CA VAL A 20 -3.18 30.09 -4.53
C VAL A 20 -3.62 30.77 -3.24
N LEU A 21 -2.73 31.45 -2.52
CA LEU A 21 -3.08 32.12 -1.26
C LEU A 21 -4.12 33.23 -1.47
N THR A 22 -4.00 34.03 -2.54
CA THR A 22 -5.02 35.03 -2.91
C THR A 22 -6.38 34.39 -3.22
N ALA A 23 -6.40 33.20 -3.82
CA ALA A 23 -7.64 32.49 -4.13
C ALA A 23 -8.36 31.87 -2.91
N ILE A 24 -7.71 31.78 -1.75
CA ILE A 24 -8.32 31.24 -0.51
C ILE A 24 -9.08 32.33 0.27
N GLU A 25 -8.92 33.61 -0.07
CA GLU A 25 -9.52 34.71 0.68
C GLU A 25 -11.05 34.59 0.79
N PRO A 26 -11.64 34.88 1.97
CA PRO A 26 -11.02 35.47 3.16
C PRO A 26 -10.30 34.46 4.05
N LEU A 27 -9.07 34.79 4.48
CA LEU A 27 -8.28 34.00 5.41
C LEU A 27 -8.45 34.51 6.85
N PRO A 28 -8.51 33.64 7.87
CA PRO A 28 -8.56 34.05 9.28
C PRO A 28 -7.19 34.53 9.81
N PHE A 29 -6.17 34.57 8.97
CA PHE A 29 -4.79 34.93 9.28
C PHE A 29 -4.20 35.87 8.22
N THR A 30 -3.14 36.58 8.61
CA THR A 30 -2.30 37.36 7.70
C THR A 30 -1.09 36.53 7.27
N TYR A 31 -0.47 36.84 6.12
CA TYR A 31 0.66 36.05 5.64
C TYR A 31 1.71 36.86 4.88
N GLU A 32 2.93 36.32 4.84
CA GLU A 32 4.00 36.73 3.94
C GLU A 32 4.58 35.52 3.20
N VAL A 33 5.07 35.74 1.97
CA VAL A 33 5.76 34.72 1.17
C VAL A 33 7.22 35.11 1.03
N HIS A 34 8.13 34.23 1.44
CA HIS A 34 9.57 34.46 1.42
C HIS A 34 10.29 33.39 0.58
N GLN A 35 11.00 33.84 -0.45
CA GLN A 35 11.79 33.00 -1.34
C GLN A 35 13.22 32.85 -0.80
N LEU A 36 13.65 31.62 -0.51
CA LEU A 36 14.92 31.35 0.18
C LEU A 36 16.16 31.28 -0.74
N GLY A 37 16.11 31.88 -1.93
CA GLY A 37 17.21 31.78 -2.90
C GLY A 37 17.47 30.36 -3.43
N ILE A 38 16.46 29.47 -3.36
CA ILE A 38 16.50 28.12 -3.94
C ILE A 38 15.59 28.05 -5.17
N SER A 39 15.95 27.28 -6.19
CA SER A 39 15.15 27.17 -7.43
C SER A 39 13.89 26.34 -7.22
N VAL A 40 14.02 25.14 -6.65
CA VAL A 40 12.93 24.17 -6.44
C VAL A 40 12.59 24.09 -4.96
N ALA A 41 11.34 24.36 -4.61
CA ALA A 41 10.88 24.40 -3.21
C ALA A 41 10.97 23.04 -2.50
N GLY A 42 10.70 21.93 -3.21
CA GLY A 42 10.75 20.58 -2.64
C GLY A 42 12.15 20.07 -2.28
N LEU A 43 13.22 20.77 -2.68
CA LEU A 43 14.61 20.45 -2.27
C LEU A 43 15.04 21.17 -0.99
N MET A 44 14.12 21.92 -0.36
CA MET A 44 14.39 22.62 0.89
C MET A 44 14.69 21.61 2.02
N THR A 45 15.65 21.96 2.87
CA THR A 45 16.00 21.20 4.08
C THR A 45 15.97 22.11 5.31
N ALA A 46 15.77 21.54 6.49
CA ALA A 46 15.80 22.26 7.76
C ALA A 46 17.11 23.06 7.92
N GLU A 47 18.25 22.49 7.54
CA GLU A 47 19.57 23.10 7.59
C GLU A 47 19.72 24.26 6.59
N MET A 48 19.14 24.13 5.39
CA MET A 48 19.11 25.22 4.42
C MET A 48 18.27 26.40 4.92
N ILE A 49 17.13 26.12 5.56
CA ILE A 49 16.27 27.16 6.16
C ILE A 49 17.05 27.87 7.27
N LYS A 50 17.63 27.13 8.22
CA LYS A 50 18.42 27.68 9.33
C LYS A 50 19.51 28.65 8.86
N ARG A 51 20.18 28.32 7.75
CA ARG A 51 21.27 29.13 7.21
C ARG A 51 20.80 30.34 6.40
N ARG A 52 19.64 30.26 5.73
CA ARG A 52 19.21 31.25 4.73
C ARG A 52 18.08 32.17 5.21
N LEU A 53 17.30 31.73 6.18
CA LEU A 53 16.24 32.53 6.78
C LEU A 53 16.85 33.49 7.81
N THR A 54 16.94 34.76 7.45
CA THR A 54 17.57 35.81 8.28
C THR A 54 16.56 36.69 9.03
N ASP A 55 15.30 36.68 8.59
CA ASP A 55 14.22 37.46 9.16
C ASP A 55 12.95 36.63 9.12
N THR A 56 12.30 36.47 10.29
CA THR A 56 11.09 35.68 10.46
C THR A 56 9.82 36.50 10.26
N LYS A 57 9.93 37.80 9.94
CA LYS A 57 8.80 38.69 9.60
C LYS A 57 7.72 38.73 10.69
N GLN A 58 8.15 38.59 11.95
CA GLN A 58 7.25 38.54 13.12
C GLN A 58 6.17 37.44 13.01
N ALA A 59 6.46 36.37 12.26
CA ALA A 59 5.53 35.28 12.08
C ALA A 59 5.25 34.54 13.39
N THR A 60 3.98 34.23 13.61
CA THR A 60 3.53 33.37 14.71
C THR A 60 3.65 31.88 14.34
N ARG A 61 3.75 31.58 13.04
CA ARG A 61 3.95 30.22 12.49
C ARG A 61 4.66 30.30 11.13
N ILE A 62 5.52 29.32 10.85
CA ILE A 62 6.18 29.17 9.54
C ILE A 62 5.64 27.92 8.86
N ILE A 63 5.29 28.03 7.57
CA ILE A 63 4.91 26.89 6.74
C ILE A 63 5.96 26.68 5.65
N VAL A 64 6.53 25.47 5.62
CA VAL A 64 7.48 25.03 4.60
C VAL A 64 6.78 24.13 3.58
N PRO A 65 7.35 23.89 2.38
CA PRO A 65 6.77 22.93 1.44
C PRO A 65 6.64 21.53 2.06
N GLY A 66 5.61 20.76 1.70
CA GLY A 66 5.39 19.41 2.27
C GLY A 66 6.58 18.47 2.11
N ARG A 67 7.31 18.62 1.01
CA ARG A 67 8.54 17.87 0.69
C ARG A 67 9.81 18.36 1.39
N CYS A 68 9.72 19.36 2.27
CA CYS A 68 10.88 19.86 3.01
C CYS A 68 11.47 18.76 3.91
N ARG A 69 12.73 18.43 3.70
CA ARG A 69 13.45 17.35 4.42
C ARG A 69 14.11 17.87 5.70
N GLY A 70 14.46 16.96 6.60
CA GLY A 70 15.12 17.28 7.89
C GLY A 70 14.14 17.45 9.05
N ASP A 71 14.68 17.57 10.27
CA ASP A 71 13.91 17.70 11.51
C ASP A 71 13.48 19.16 11.74
N LEU A 72 12.19 19.42 11.51
CA LEU A 72 11.61 20.74 11.71
C LEU A 72 11.33 21.05 13.19
N SER A 73 11.30 20.04 14.05
CA SER A 73 11.09 20.23 15.49
C SER A 73 12.29 20.94 16.11
N LEU A 74 13.51 20.51 15.73
CA LEU A 74 14.75 21.16 16.14
C LEU A 74 14.85 22.59 15.58
N LEU A 75 14.51 22.78 14.31
CA LEU A 75 14.50 24.11 13.70
C LEU A 75 13.47 25.04 14.35
N SER A 76 12.30 24.51 14.71
CA SER A 76 11.25 25.23 15.44
C SER A 76 11.72 25.66 16.83
N GLN A 77 12.50 24.83 17.53
CA GLN A 77 13.09 25.19 18.82
C GLN A 77 14.16 26.29 18.65
N ASP A 78 15.02 26.16 17.63
CA ASP A 78 16.09 27.14 17.35
C ASP A 78 15.54 28.54 17.01
N LEU A 79 14.46 28.61 16.22
CA LEU A 79 13.84 29.87 15.79
C LEU A 79 12.80 30.41 16.79
N GLY A 80 12.39 29.61 17.77
CA GLY A 80 11.34 29.98 18.74
C GLY A 80 9.95 30.17 18.11
N ILE A 81 9.72 29.67 16.90
CA ILE A 81 8.48 29.80 16.14
C ILE A 81 8.05 28.41 15.66
N PRO A 82 6.78 27.99 15.84
CA PRO A 82 6.26 26.74 15.30
C PRO A 82 6.46 26.63 13.78
N ILE A 83 7.06 25.53 13.34
CA ILE A 83 7.27 25.24 11.92
C ILE A 83 6.49 24.00 11.54
N GLU A 84 5.69 24.11 10.48
CA GLU A 84 4.83 23.04 9.99
C GLU A 84 5.15 22.74 8.52
N ARG A 85 5.10 21.46 8.15
CA ARG A 85 5.10 21.08 6.73
C ARG A 85 3.72 21.38 6.14
N GLY A 86 3.70 22.20 5.11
CA GLY A 86 2.53 22.42 4.28
C GLY A 86 2.23 21.23 3.39
N THR A 87 1.44 21.44 2.35
CA THR A 87 1.09 20.41 1.38
C THR A 87 2.26 20.09 0.45
N ASP A 88 2.31 18.84 -0.04
CA ASP A 88 3.29 18.45 -1.07
C ASP A 88 3.05 19.21 -2.38
N ASP A 89 1.79 19.47 -2.70
CA ASP A 89 1.34 20.28 -3.82
C ASP A 89 0.67 21.57 -3.31
N LEU A 90 1.11 22.73 -3.80
CA LEU A 90 0.56 24.04 -3.43
C LEU A 90 -0.94 24.14 -3.65
N LYS A 91 -1.49 23.44 -4.65
CA LYS A 91 -2.92 23.49 -4.99
C LYS A 91 -3.82 22.80 -3.97
N ASP A 92 -3.23 22.10 -3.01
CA ASP A 92 -3.94 21.53 -1.88
C ASP A 92 -3.99 22.47 -0.67
N LEU A 93 -3.29 23.63 -0.70
CA LEU A 93 -3.33 24.63 0.38
C LEU A 93 -4.76 25.12 0.73
N PRO A 94 -5.69 25.31 -0.22
CA PRO A 94 -7.08 25.64 0.13
C PRO A 94 -7.73 24.56 0.99
N GLU A 95 -7.47 23.27 0.73
CA GLU A 95 -7.98 22.18 1.57
C GLU A 95 -7.26 22.13 2.92
N PHE A 96 -5.96 22.43 2.94
CA PHE A 96 -5.14 22.51 4.16
C PHE A 96 -5.67 23.55 5.17
N PHE A 97 -6.10 24.73 4.69
CA PHE A 97 -6.65 25.79 5.56
C PHE A 97 -8.18 25.76 5.70
N GLY A 98 -8.91 25.25 4.70
CA GLY A 98 -10.38 25.31 4.65
C GLY A 98 -11.09 24.26 5.52
N LYS A 99 -10.41 23.16 5.88
CA LYS A 99 -10.86 22.19 6.89
C LYS A 99 -9.64 21.61 7.56
N GLY A 100 -9.34 22.05 8.78
CA GLY A 100 -8.23 21.54 9.58
C GLY A 100 -8.20 20.02 9.55
N ARG A 101 -7.31 19.46 8.73
CA ARG A 101 -7.08 18.02 8.69
C ARG A 101 -6.17 17.71 9.86
N VAL A 102 -6.77 17.55 11.03
CA VAL A 102 -6.15 16.68 12.04
C VAL A 102 -5.94 15.36 11.32
N LYS A 103 -4.69 14.90 11.24
CA LYS A 103 -4.36 13.61 10.63
C LYS A 103 -5.25 12.56 11.33
N PRO A 104 -6.14 11.86 10.61
CA PRO A 104 -7.09 10.98 11.25
C PRO A 104 -6.33 9.85 11.94
N ASP A 105 -6.66 9.61 13.21
CA ASP A 105 -6.17 8.43 13.93
C ASP A 105 -7.00 7.22 13.50
N LEU A 106 -6.38 6.36 12.68
CA LEU A 106 -6.96 5.10 12.20
C LEU A 106 -6.41 3.89 12.98
N SER A 107 -5.87 4.10 14.19
CA SER A 107 -5.33 3.01 15.01
C SER A 107 -6.42 2.12 15.63
N GLN A 108 -7.64 2.64 15.77
CA GLN A 108 -8.75 1.97 16.45
C GLN A 108 -9.71 1.28 15.48
N TYR A 109 -10.35 0.21 15.96
CA TYR A 109 -11.36 -0.60 15.25
C TYR A 109 -12.18 -1.41 16.27
N ASP A 110 -13.41 -1.78 15.91
CA ASP A 110 -14.34 -2.60 16.72
C ASP A 110 -14.71 -3.95 16.06
N VAL A 111 -14.21 -4.21 14.85
CA VAL A 111 -14.46 -5.44 14.10
C VAL A 111 -13.20 -6.31 14.07
N LEU A 112 -13.28 -7.55 14.53
CA LEU A 112 -12.18 -8.52 14.45
C LEU A 112 -12.07 -9.13 13.05
N ILE A 113 -10.86 -9.39 12.58
CA ILE A 113 -10.62 -10.12 11.33
C ILE A 113 -10.08 -11.50 11.64
N PHE A 114 -10.84 -12.51 11.22
CA PHE A 114 -10.45 -13.91 11.16
C PHE A 114 -9.93 -14.14 9.74
N ALA A 115 -8.63 -14.34 9.60
CA ALA A 115 -8.00 -14.56 8.32
C ALA A 115 -7.78 -16.06 8.09
N GLU A 116 -8.45 -16.60 7.08
CA GLU A 116 -8.49 -18.03 6.84
C GLU A 116 -7.32 -18.50 5.97
N ILE A 117 -6.71 -19.60 6.41
CA ILE A 117 -5.79 -20.42 5.64
C ILE A 117 -6.61 -21.62 5.14
N VAL A 118 -7.30 -21.45 4.01
CA VAL A 118 -8.28 -22.41 3.46
C VAL A 118 -7.68 -23.80 3.25
N ASP A 119 -6.43 -23.87 2.82
CA ASP A 119 -5.69 -25.10 2.52
C ASP A 119 -4.74 -25.51 3.66
N ALA A 120 -5.06 -25.17 4.91
CA ALA A 120 -4.20 -25.43 6.07
C ALA A 120 -3.81 -26.91 6.21
N SER A 121 -4.74 -27.84 5.94
CA SER A 121 -4.49 -29.29 6.01
C SER A 121 -3.46 -29.81 5.01
N GLN A 122 -3.16 -29.04 3.95
CA GLN A 122 -2.19 -29.39 2.91
C GLN A 122 -0.83 -28.70 3.09
N ARG A 123 -0.72 -27.81 4.07
CA ARG A 123 0.49 -27.02 4.32
C ARG A 123 1.35 -27.67 5.40
N SER A 124 2.67 -27.47 5.34
CA SER A 124 3.50 -27.75 6.50
C SER A 124 3.24 -26.73 7.61
N ILE A 125 3.55 -27.09 8.86
CA ILE A 125 3.44 -26.18 10.02
C ILE A 125 4.21 -24.87 9.74
N ASP A 126 5.43 -24.95 9.19
CA ASP A 126 6.22 -23.77 8.81
C ASP A 126 5.51 -22.87 7.78
N ALA A 127 4.81 -23.47 6.82
CA ALA A 127 4.07 -22.72 5.81
C ALA A 127 2.81 -22.07 6.40
N VAL A 128 2.15 -22.74 7.35
CA VAL A 128 1.04 -22.17 8.14
C VAL A 128 1.53 -20.98 8.96
N LEU A 129 2.64 -21.12 9.69
CA LEU A 129 3.23 -20.04 10.49
C LEU A 129 3.61 -18.83 9.63
N LYS A 130 4.28 -19.04 8.48
CA LYS A 130 4.62 -17.95 7.56
C LYS A 130 3.39 -17.21 7.04
N ARG A 131 2.31 -17.94 6.72
CA ARG A 131 1.06 -17.33 6.27
C ARG A 131 0.36 -16.58 7.41
N ALA A 132 0.35 -17.13 8.61
CA ALA A 132 -0.17 -16.47 9.81
C ALA A 132 0.56 -15.16 10.12
N ASP A 133 1.89 -15.16 10.03
CA ASP A 133 2.71 -13.96 10.18
C ASP A 133 2.34 -12.88 9.17
N TYR A 134 2.22 -13.25 7.91
CA TYR A 134 1.77 -12.36 6.85
C TYR A 134 0.38 -11.78 7.16
N TYR A 135 -0.60 -12.61 7.52
CA TYR A 135 -1.95 -12.11 7.84
C TYR A 135 -1.98 -11.20 9.06
N ARG A 136 -1.19 -11.46 10.11
CA ARG A 136 -1.03 -10.55 11.24
C ARG A 136 -0.46 -9.20 10.80
N GLN A 137 0.51 -9.17 9.88
CA GLN A 137 1.03 -7.93 9.31
C GLN A 137 -0.01 -7.20 8.46
N MET A 138 -0.89 -7.93 7.77
CA MET A 138 -1.98 -7.35 6.99
C MET A 138 -3.12 -6.80 7.87
N GLY A 139 -3.25 -7.27 9.12
CA GLY A 139 -4.18 -6.74 10.12
C GLY A 139 -5.11 -7.78 10.74
N ALA A 140 -4.91 -9.08 10.48
CA ALA A 140 -5.70 -10.15 11.10
C ALA A 140 -5.53 -10.18 12.62
N ASN A 141 -6.61 -10.50 13.33
CA ASN A 141 -6.60 -10.70 14.78
C ASN A 141 -6.54 -12.18 15.14
N VAL A 142 -7.18 -13.02 14.33
CA VAL A 142 -7.31 -14.46 14.53
C VAL A 142 -6.92 -15.16 13.25
N ILE A 143 -6.16 -16.25 13.36
CA ILE A 143 -5.83 -17.13 12.24
C ILE A 143 -6.82 -18.27 12.25
N ASP A 144 -7.57 -18.39 11.15
CA ASP A 144 -8.51 -19.48 10.96
C ASP A 144 -7.88 -20.59 10.12
N LEU A 145 -7.90 -21.81 10.66
CA LEU A 145 -7.42 -23.01 9.99
C LEU A 145 -8.60 -23.68 9.29
N GLY A 146 -8.71 -23.49 7.98
CA GLY A 146 -9.75 -24.10 7.16
C GLY A 146 -9.51 -25.61 7.00
N CYS A 147 -10.50 -26.41 7.38
CA CYS A 147 -10.53 -27.84 7.08
C CYS A 147 -11.21 -28.07 5.74
N LEU A 148 -10.45 -28.63 4.79
CA LEU A 148 -10.99 -29.01 3.49
C LEU A 148 -12.01 -30.17 3.63
N PRO A 149 -13.12 -30.14 2.88
CA PRO A 149 -14.08 -31.24 2.86
C PRO A 149 -13.42 -32.58 2.50
N ASP A 150 -13.85 -33.64 3.18
CA ASP A 150 -13.39 -35.03 2.98
C ASP A 150 -11.86 -35.22 3.00
N THR A 151 -11.13 -34.28 3.60
CA THR A 151 -9.66 -34.27 3.63
C THR A 151 -9.19 -34.31 5.09
N PRO A 152 -8.48 -35.36 5.52
CA PRO A 152 -7.97 -35.42 6.88
C PRO A 152 -6.97 -34.30 7.18
N PHE A 153 -7.06 -33.71 8.38
CA PHE A 153 -6.05 -32.77 8.88
C PHE A 153 -5.20 -33.41 10.00
N PRO A 154 -4.22 -34.28 9.67
CA PRO A 154 -3.52 -35.08 10.68
C PRO A 154 -2.75 -34.24 11.70
N HIS A 155 -2.08 -33.18 11.25
CA HIS A 155 -1.24 -32.30 12.05
C HIS A 155 -1.99 -31.04 12.56
N LEU A 156 -3.33 -31.12 12.70
CA LEU A 156 -4.18 -30.03 13.20
C LEU A 156 -3.75 -29.56 14.60
N THR A 157 -3.58 -30.50 15.53
CA THR A 157 -3.14 -30.20 16.91
C THR A 157 -1.77 -29.53 16.92
N ASP A 158 -0.82 -30.06 16.15
CA ASP A 158 0.53 -29.49 16.05
C ASP A 158 0.50 -28.05 15.47
N CYS A 159 -0.37 -27.78 14.49
CA CYS A 159 -0.58 -26.43 13.96
C CYS A 159 -1.13 -25.46 15.01
N ILE A 160 -2.13 -25.89 15.80
CA ILE A 160 -2.71 -25.07 16.87
C ILE A 160 -1.64 -24.73 17.91
N GLU A 161 -0.91 -25.74 18.39
CA GLU A 161 0.16 -25.56 19.37
C GLU A 161 1.27 -24.63 18.86
N ALA A 162 1.69 -24.81 17.60
CA ALA A 162 2.72 -23.98 16.98
C ALA A 162 2.28 -22.51 16.83
N LEU A 163 1.01 -22.27 16.45
CA LEU A 163 0.45 -20.92 16.36
C LEU A 163 0.34 -20.25 17.73
N HIS A 164 -0.15 -20.96 18.75
CA HIS A 164 -0.20 -20.42 20.12
C HIS A 164 1.19 -20.11 20.67
N ALA A 165 2.19 -20.94 20.37
CA ALA A 165 3.58 -20.69 20.77
C ALA A 165 4.14 -19.37 20.20
N GLN A 166 3.60 -18.90 19.08
CA GLN A 166 3.93 -17.61 18.44
C GLN A 166 2.98 -16.46 18.82
N GLY A 167 2.07 -16.71 19.78
CA GLY A 167 1.13 -15.72 20.32
C GLY A 167 -0.07 -15.43 19.43
N PHE A 168 -0.37 -16.28 18.43
CA PHE A 168 -1.59 -16.13 17.63
C PHE A 168 -2.83 -16.59 18.41
N LYS A 169 -3.97 -16.00 18.07
CA LYS A 169 -5.28 -16.59 18.37
C LYS A 169 -5.68 -17.51 17.22
N VAL A 170 -6.21 -18.68 17.55
CA VAL A 170 -6.47 -19.74 16.59
C VAL A 170 -7.95 -20.06 16.54
N SER A 171 -8.47 -20.10 15.33
CA SER A 171 -9.82 -20.52 14.99
C SER A 171 -9.73 -21.75 14.08
N VAL A 172 -10.72 -22.63 14.13
CA VAL A 172 -10.80 -23.80 13.25
C VAL A 172 -12.20 -23.88 12.65
N ASP A 173 -12.27 -23.93 11.32
CA ASP A 173 -13.50 -24.15 10.57
C ASP A 173 -13.53 -25.55 9.98
N SER A 174 -14.48 -26.37 10.44
CA SER A 174 -14.68 -27.73 9.95
C SER A 174 -16.13 -28.14 10.01
N MET A 175 -16.54 -28.92 9.00
CA MET A 175 -17.84 -29.60 8.97
C MET A 175 -17.84 -30.93 9.75
N GLN A 176 -16.67 -31.39 10.21
CA GLN A 176 -16.51 -32.66 10.93
C GLN A 176 -16.44 -32.43 12.45
N THR A 177 -17.39 -33.01 13.18
CA THR A 177 -17.48 -32.87 14.65
C THR A 177 -16.24 -33.39 15.37
N GLU A 178 -15.61 -34.45 14.86
CA GLU A 178 -14.37 -35.00 15.42
C GLU A 178 -13.19 -34.03 15.30
N GLU A 179 -13.10 -33.28 14.20
CA GLU A 179 -12.07 -32.27 14.01
C GLU A 179 -12.28 -31.07 14.92
N LEU A 180 -13.53 -30.58 15.04
CA LEU A 180 -13.87 -29.50 15.95
C LEU A 180 -13.59 -29.88 17.42
N LEU A 181 -13.97 -31.09 17.84
CA LEU A 181 -13.69 -31.58 19.18
C LEU A 181 -12.18 -31.72 19.44
N ARG A 182 -11.43 -32.24 18.47
CA ARG A 182 -9.97 -32.36 18.55
C ARG A 182 -9.29 -30.99 18.61
N ALA A 183 -9.73 -30.03 17.81
CA ALA A 183 -9.26 -28.65 17.82
C ALA A 183 -9.52 -27.97 19.17
N GLY A 184 -10.74 -28.08 19.69
CA GLY A 184 -11.09 -27.50 20.99
C GLY A 184 -10.31 -28.12 22.15
N LYS A 185 -10.04 -29.43 22.11
CA LYS A 185 -9.17 -30.12 23.10
C LYS A 185 -7.69 -29.72 22.98
N ALA A 186 -7.23 -29.42 21.77
CA ALA A 186 -5.90 -28.86 21.52
C ALA A 186 -5.76 -27.39 21.95
N GLY A 187 -6.86 -26.74 22.34
CA GLY A 187 -6.85 -25.39 22.89
C GLY A 187 -7.21 -24.29 21.89
N ALA A 188 -7.78 -24.61 20.72
CA ALA A 188 -8.29 -23.60 19.78
C ALA A 188 -9.18 -22.56 20.51
N ASP A 189 -9.01 -21.27 20.19
CA ASP A 189 -9.74 -20.18 20.84
C ASP A 189 -11.19 -20.11 20.33
N TYR A 190 -11.39 -20.43 19.05
CA TYR A 190 -12.67 -20.40 18.37
C TYR A 190 -12.91 -21.67 17.56
N LEU A 191 -14.19 -22.05 17.43
CA LEU A 191 -14.64 -23.13 16.56
C LEU A 191 -15.77 -22.61 15.67
N LEU A 192 -15.61 -22.71 14.36
CA LEU A 192 -16.60 -22.24 13.40
C LEU A 192 -17.62 -23.32 13.07
N SER A 193 -18.75 -22.88 12.52
CA SER A 193 -19.75 -23.74 11.90
C SER A 193 -20.49 -24.71 12.86
N LEU A 194 -20.65 -24.34 14.14
CA LEU A 194 -21.48 -25.13 15.07
C LEU A 194 -22.97 -24.90 14.80
N LYS A 195 -23.71 -26.00 14.73
CA LYS A 195 -25.15 -26.05 14.47
C LYS A 195 -25.90 -26.43 15.73
N GLU A 196 -27.24 -26.36 15.69
CA GLU A 196 -28.09 -26.87 16.76
C GLU A 196 -27.76 -28.34 17.08
N SER A 197 -27.58 -29.16 16.04
CA SER A 197 -27.26 -30.59 16.16
C SER A 197 -25.87 -30.90 16.74
N THR A 198 -24.92 -29.96 16.63
CA THR A 198 -23.51 -30.14 17.04
C THR A 198 -23.13 -29.32 18.28
N LEU A 199 -24.08 -28.59 18.87
CA LEU A 199 -23.84 -27.65 19.96
C LEU A 199 -23.29 -28.32 21.24
N TRP A 200 -23.49 -29.63 21.40
CA TRP A 200 -22.92 -30.41 22.50
C TRP A 200 -21.39 -30.29 22.59
N ILE A 201 -20.69 -30.02 21.48
CA ILE A 201 -19.23 -29.80 21.47
C ILE A 201 -18.86 -28.61 22.36
N ALA A 202 -19.69 -27.56 22.40
CA ALA A 202 -19.43 -26.38 23.21
C ALA A 202 -19.46 -26.65 24.73
N ASP A 203 -20.02 -27.79 25.15
CA ASP A 203 -20.01 -28.27 26.53
C ASP A 203 -18.72 -29.06 26.86
N GLU A 204 -18.00 -29.55 25.83
CA GLU A 204 -16.81 -30.39 25.96
C GLU A 204 -15.48 -29.62 25.88
N VAL A 205 -15.50 -28.38 25.38
CA VAL A 205 -14.27 -27.60 25.10
C VAL A 205 -14.38 -26.15 25.56
N ALA A 206 -13.25 -25.50 25.81
CA ALA A 206 -13.22 -24.11 26.27
C ALA A 206 -13.47 -23.08 25.14
N ALA A 207 -13.26 -23.49 23.87
CA ALA A 207 -13.35 -22.63 22.69
C ALA A 207 -14.70 -21.89 22.57
N THR A 208 -14.65 -20.68 22.03
CA THR A 208 -15.85 -19.87 21.74
C THR A 208 -16.44 -20.29 20.39
N PRO A 209 -17.66 -20.83 20.33
CA PRO A 209 -18.23 -21.27 19.06
C PRO A 209 -18.80 -20.11 18.23
N VAL A 210 -18.75 -20.26 16.91
CA VAL A 210 -19.54 -19.49 15.95
C VAL A 210 -20.73 -20.36 15.53
N LEU A 211 -21.94 -19.88 15.80
CA LEU A 211 -23.17 -20.58 15.54
C LEU A 211 -23.67 -20.26 14.14
N ILE A 212 -24.00 -21.31 13.38
CA ILE A 212 -24.61 -21.21 12.05
C ILE A 212 -25.97 -21.93 12.03
N PRO A 213 -26.85 -21.61 11.07
CA PRO A 213 -28.06 -22.38 10.81
C PRO A 213 -27.76 -23.85 10.48
N GLU A 214 -28.71 -24.75 10.76
CA GLU A 214 -28.62 -26.15 10.32
C GLU A 214 -28.55 -26.26 8.79
N GLN A 215 -29.36 -25.42 8.12
CA GLN A 215 -29.42 -25.17 6.68
C GLN A 215 -29.43 -23.65 6.44
N PRO A 216 -28.87 -23.12 5.33
CA PRO A 216 -28.63 -21.68 5.13
C PRO A 216 -29.81 -20.73 5.46
N ASP A 217 -31.05 -21.15 5.18
CA ASP A 217 -32.25 -20.33 5.42
C ASP A 217 -33.03 -20.70 6.70
N ASP A 218 -32.58 -21.71 7.46
CA ASP A 218 -33.22 -22.15 8.70
C ASP A 218 -32.82 -21.28 9.90
N MET A 219 -33.31 -20.04 9.91
CA MET A 219 -33.10 -19.11 11.01
C MET A 219 -33.69 -19.60 12.34
N ASP A 220 -34.70 -20.48 12.31
CA ASP A 220 -35.31 -21.01 13.53
C ASP A 220 -34.35 -21.93 14.28
N SER A 221 -33.59 -22.77 13.57
CA SER A 221 -32.49 -23.55 14.16
C SER A 221 -31.42 -22.65 14.80
N LEU A 222 -31.05 -21.57 14.12
CA LEU A 222 -30.07 -20.61 14.64
C LEU A 222 -30.58 -19.92 15.91
N TYR A 223 -31.85 -19.51 15.94
CA TYR A 223 -32.45 -18.91 17.15
C TYR A 223 -32.49 -19.89 18.33
N ARG A 224 -32.76 -21.18 18.09
CA ARG A 224 -32.71 -22.20 19.14
C ARG A 224 -31.28 -22.40 19.65
N ALA A 225 -30.28 -22.45 18.76
CA ALA A 225 -28.87 -22.53 19.14
C ALA A 225 -28.43 -21.32 19.98
N ILE A 226 -28.83 -20.10 19.58
CA ILE A 226 -28.56 -18.87 20.33
C ILE A 226 -29.17 -18.94 21.74
N ALA A 227 -30.45 -19.28 21.85
CA ALA A 227 -31.14 -19.37 23.15
C ALA A 227 -30.45 -20.40 24.07
N SER A 228 -30.03 -21.52 23.48
CA SER A 228 -29.29 -22.60 24.14
C SER A 228 -27.95 -22.11 24.72
N MET A 229 -27.19 -21.28 23.98
CA MET A 229 -25.93 -20.72 24.45
C MET A 229 -26.10 -19.59 25.47
N GLN A 230 -27.13 -18.75 25.31
CA GLN A 230 -27.49 -17.72 26.29
C GLN A 230 -27.88 -18.34 27.63
N GLN A 231 -28.66 -19.43 27.63
CA GLN A 231 -29.03 -20.15 28.84
C GLN A 231 -27.80 -20.72 29.56
N ARG A 232 -26.78 -21.17 28.81
CA ARG A 232 -25.50 -21.64 29.34
C ARG A 232 -24.57 -20.53 29.82
N GLN A 233 -24.89 -19.26 29.54
CA GLN A 233 -24.02 -18.11 29.80
C GLN A 233 -22.62 -18.27 29.18
N ARG A 234 -22.55 -18.92 28.02
CA ARG A 234 -21.31 -19.14 27.27
C ARG A 234 -21.18 -18.03 26.23
N ALA A 235 -19.94 -17.59 25.98
CA ALA A 235 -19.68 -16.66 24.88
C ALA A 235 -19.85 -17.38 23.53
N PHE A 236 -20.33 -16.68 22.52
CA PHE A 236 -20.47 -17.19 21.15
C PHE A 236 -20.55 -16.02 20.16
N PHE A 237 -20.33 -16.34 18.88
CA PHE A 237 -20.74 -15.51 17.75
C PHE A 237 -21.87 -16.17 16.98
N VAL A 238 -22.57 -15.40 16.16
CA VAL A 238 -23.62 -15.87 15.27
C VAL A 238 -23.29 -15.48 13.85
N ASP A 239 -23.42 -16.41 12.92
CA ASP A 239 -23.28 -16.17 11.49
C ASP A 239 -24.48 -16.74 10.71
N PRO A 240 -25.43 -15.88 10.27
CA PRO A 240 -26.54 -16.24 9.37
C PRO A 240 -26.15 -16.64 7.94
N ILE A 241 -24.85 -16.69 7.63
CA ILE A 241 -24.25 -17.02 6.35
C ILE A 241 -24.52 -15.94 5.29
N LEU A 242 -23.45 -15.39 4.71
CA LEU A 242 -23.51 -14.46 3.58
C LEU A 242 -23.38 -15.22 2.26
N ASP A 243 -24.42 -15.13 1.43
CA ASP A 243 -24.48 -15.83 0.15
C ASP A 243 -23.72 -15.05 -0.95
N PRO A 244 -23.13 -15.74 -1.95
CA PRO A 244 -22.44 -15.08 -3.05
C PRO A 244 -23.39 -14.31 -3.97
N ILE A 245 -22.84 -13.38 -4.76
CA ILE A 245 -23.59 -12.67 -5.81
C ILE A 245 -23.68 -13.56 -7.06
N PRO A 246 -24.84 -13.67 -7.74
CA PRO A 246 -26.18 -13.15 -7.40
C PRO A 246 -27.06 -14.16 -6.64
N PHE A 247 -26.49 -15.19 -6.05
CA PHE A 247 -27.19 -16.36 -5.49
C PHE A 247 -27.69 -16.14 -4.05
N GLY A 248 -28.46 -15.08 -3.81
CA GLY A 248 -29.08 -14.83 -2.49
C GLY A 248 -28.37 -13.78 -1.63
N PHE A 249 -27.31 -13.13 -2.13
CA PHE A 249 -26.59 -12.07 -1.41
C PHE A 249 -27.51 -11.04 -0.74
N THR A 250 -28.46 -10.47 -1.47
CA THR A 250 -29.38 -9.46 -0.90
C THR A 250 -30.27 -10.04 0.21
N ASP A 251 -30.80 -11.25 0.00
CA ASP A 251 -31.64 -11.91 1.01
C ASP A 251 -30.82 -12.22 2.27
N SER A 252 -29.57 -12.63 2.11
CA SER A 252 -28.63 -12.84 3.23
C SER A 252 -28.38 -11.55 4.03
N LEU A 253 -28.21 -10.40 3.38
CA LEU A 253 -28.12 -9.10 4.07
C LEU A 253 -29.39 -8.77 4.86
N VAL A 254 -30.57 -9.10 4.31
CA VAL A 254 -31.84 -8.96 5.02
C VAL A 254 -31.91 -9.90 6.22
N ARG A 255 -31.34 -11.11 6.15
CA ARG A 255 -31.20 -12.02 7.30
C ARG A 255 -30.35 -11.39 8.40
N TYR A 256 -29.17 -10.84 8.09
CA TYR A 256 -28.33 -10.12 9.07
C TYR A 256 -29.05 -8.94 9.71
N HIS A 257 -29.70 -8.10 8.91
CA HIS A 257 -30.46 -6.95 9.41
C HIS A 257 -31.61 -7.39 10.34
N SER A 258 -32.34 -8.44 9.96
CA SER A 258 -33.44 -8.99 10.77
C SER A 258 -32.93 -9.58 12.08
N LEU A 259 -31.81 -10.30 12.06
CA LEU A 259 -31.15 -10.82 13.25
C LEU A 259 -30.75 -9.69 14.20
N ARG A 260 -30.03 -8.67 13.71
CA ARG A 260 -29.59 -7.54 14.56
C ARG A 260 -30.76 -6.79 15.17
N ARG A 261 -31.87 -6.62 14.45
CA ARG A 261 -33.09 -6.00 15.01
C ARG A 261 -33.75 -6.84 16.09
N LYS A 262 -33.77 -8.17 15.93
CA LYS A 262 -34.40 -9.10 16.88
C LYS A 262 -33.54 -9.31 18.13
N LEU A 263 -32.21 -9.33 17.96
CA LEU A 263 -31.22 -9.60 19.01
C LEU A 263 -30.11 -8.53 18.98
N PRO A 264 -30.36 -7.34 19.55
CA PRO A 264 -29.48 -6.17 19.41
C PRO A 264 -28.06 -6.35 19.94
N ASP A 265 -27.87 -7.17 20.98
CA ASP A 265 -26.61 -7.28 21.71
C ASP A 265 -25.81 -8.55 21.38
N VAL A 266 -26.34 -9.44 20.53
CA VAL A 266 -25.67 -10.69 20.21
C VAL A 266 -24.44 -10.43 19.32
N PRO A 267 -23.26 -10.99 19.63
CA PRO A 267 -22.09 -10.86 18.76
C PRO A 267 -22.31 -11.55 17.42
N ILE A 268 -22.07 -10.83 16.32
CA ILE A 268 -22.26 -11.37 14.96
C ILE A 268 -20.90 -11.47 14.25
N MET A 269 -20.72 -12.57 13.52
CA MET A 269 -19.66 -12.77 12.54
C MET A 269 -20.26 -12.75 11.13
N MET A 270 -19.51 -12.26 10.15
CA MET A 270 -19.89 -12.31 8.73
C MET A 270 -18.72 -12.81 7.87
N GLY A 271 -18.90 -13.92 7.17
CA GLY A 271 -17.98 -14.36 6.13
C GLY A 271 -18.07 -13.48 4.88
N ILE A 272 -17.00 -12.75 4.55
CA ILE A 272 -16.98 -11.83 3.39
C ILE A 272 -16.23 -12.40 2.17
N GLY A 273 -15.49 -13.50 2.36
CA GLY A 273 -14.69 -14.15 1.31
C GLY A 273 -15.50 -14.52 0.06
N ASN A 274 -16.74 -15.00 0.23
CA ASN A 274 -17.65 -15.35 -0.88
C ASN A 274 -17.94 -14.18 -1.82
N ILE A 275 -17.79 -12.94 -1.35
CA ILE A 275 -18.01 -11.75 -2.17
C ILE A 275 -16.72 -11.35 -2.85
N THR A 276 -15.63 -11.19 -2.07
CA THR A 276 -14.33 -10.72 -2.57
C THR A 276 -13.61 -11.72 -3.46
N GLU A 277 -13.82 -13.03 -3.29
CA GLU A 277 -13.16 -14.06 -4.10
C GLU A 277 -13.92 -14.39 -5.38
N LEU A 278 -15.26 -14.27 -5.36
CA LEU A 278 -16.14 -14.78 -6.44
C LEU A 278 -16.71 -13.66 -7.32
N THR A 279 -16.14 -12.46 -7.24
CA THR A 279 -16.56 -11.30 -8.05
C THR A 279 -15.34 -10.64 -8.66
N ASP A 280 -15.26 -10.56 -10.00
CA ASP A 280 -14.21 -9.81 -10.70
C ASP A 280 -14.45 -8.29 -10.61
N ALA A 281 -14.10 -7.70 -9.47
CA ALA A 281 -14.15 -6.26 -9.22
C ALA A 281 -13.08 -5.84 -8.20
N ASP A 282 -12.75 -4.55 -8.13
CA ASP A 282 -11.74 -4.08 -7.17
C ASP A 282 -12.18 -4.36 -5.72
N THR A 283 -11.46 -5.28 -5.05
CA THR A 283 -11.76 -5.73 -3.69
C THR A 283 -11.71 -4.59 -2.68
N ALA A 284 -10.92 -3.54 -2.91
CA ALA A 284 -10.88 -2.36 -2.04
C ALA A 284 -12.25 -1.64 -1.95
N GLY A 285 -12.96 -1.52 -3.07
CA GLY A 285 -14.30 -0.92 -3.11
C GLY A 285 -15.35 -1.82 -2.48
N MET A 286 -15.24 -3.13 -2.71
CA MET A 286 -16.13 -4.14 -2.13
C MET A 286 -15.98 -4.20 -0.61
N ASN A 287 -14.74 -4.24 -0.11
CA ASN A 287 -14.42 -4.18 1.31
C ASN A 287 -14.92 -2.87 1.94
N ALA A 288 -14.83 -1.73 1.26
CA ALA A 288 -15.39 -0.48 1.75
C ALA A 288 -16.92 -0.57 1.94
N LEU A 289 -17.64 -1.12 0.95
CA LEU A 289 -19.09 -1.25 1.03
C LEU A 289 -19.52 -2.27 2.11
N LEU A 290 -18.93 -3.46 2.11
CA LEU A 290 -19.21 -4.51 3.09
C LEU A 290 -18.93 -4.02 4.51
N MET A 291 -17.80 -3.34 4.73
CA MET A 291 -17.45 -2.85 6.05
C MET A 291 -18.37 -1.70 6.51
N GLY A 292 -18.92 -0.92 5.59
CA GLY A 292 -19.99 0.04 5.89
C GLY A 292 -21.24 -0.67 6.43
N ILE A 293 -21.68 -1.73 5.76
CA ILE A 293 -22.83 -2.56 6.20
C ILE A 293 -22.54 -3.21 7.55
N ILE A 294 -21.36 -3.82 7.72
CA ILE A 294 -20.90 -4.42 8.98
C ILE A 294 -20.94 -3.41 10.12
N ASN A 295 -20.47 -2.19 9.88
CA ASN A 295 -20.44 -1.13 10.89
C ASN A 295 -21.85 -0.64 11.26
N GLU A 296 -22.75 -0.44 10.28
CA GLU A 296 -24.15 -0.07 10.49
C GLU A 296 -24.95 -1.15 11.23
N LEU A 297 -24.69 -2.42 10.90
CA LEU A 297 -25.30 -3.57 11.57
C LEU A 297 -24.58 -3.97 12.86
N ASN A 298 -23.58 -3.22 13.30
CA ASN A 298 -22.79 -3.51 14.51
C ASN A 298 -22.24 -4.94 14.55
N ILE A 299 -21.80 -5.48 13.41
CA ILE A 299 -21.19 -6.81 13.30
C ILE A 299 -19.77 -6.76 13.89
N ASN A 300 -19.38 -7.80 14.61
CA ASN A 300 -18.25 -7.76 15.54
C ASN A 300 -17.01 -8.51 15.02
N ALA A 301 -17.20 -9.42 14.07
CA ALA A 301 -16.12 -10.16 13.43
C ALA A 301 -16.41 -10.40 11.95
N VAL A 302 -15.35 -10.54 11.16
CA VAL A 302 -15.43 -11.01 9.78
C VAL A 302 -14.51 -12.18 9.56
N LEU A 303 -14.95 -13.15 8.75
CA LEU A 303 -14.09 -14.18 8.18
C LEU A 303 -13.72 -13.76 6.75
N ALA A 304 -12.42 -13.66 6.48
CA ALA A 304 -11.88 -13.17 5.21
C ALA A 304 -10.72 -14.05 4.74
N THR A 305 -10.53 -14.11 3.42
CA THR A 305 -9.60 -15.03 2.75
C THR A 305 -8.73 -14.31 1.72
N GLU A 306 -7.58 -14.91 1.38
CA GLU A 306 -6.78 -14.55 0.19
C GLU A 306 -6.36 -15.84 -0.55
N VAL A 307 -7.34 -16.51 -1.16
CA VAL A 307 -7.15 -17.75 -1.93
C VAL A 307 -6.77 -17.43 -3.37
N SER A 308 -7.58 -16.61 -4.04
CA SER A 308 -7.33 -16.25 -5.43
C SER A 308 -6.20 -15.22 -5.54
N GLN A 309 -5.52 -15.21 -6.69
CA GLN A 309 -4.54 -14.17 -7.00
C GLN A 309 -5.19 -12.78 -7.14
N HIS A 310 -6.50 -12.74 -7.37
CA HIS A 310 -7.33 -11.54 -7.40
C HIS A 310 -7.41 -10.90 -6.00
N ALA A 311 -7.77 -11.67 -4.98
CA ALA A 311 -7.97 -11.20 -3.61
C ALA A 311 -6.69 -11.07 -2.76
N ARG A 312 -5.50 -10.97 -3.40
CA ARG A 312 -4.17 -11.00 -2.74
C ARG A 312 -3.87 -9.90 -1.70
N ARG A 313 -4.77 -8.92 -1.54
CA ARG A 313 -4.68 -7.84 -0.54
C ARG A 313 -5.98 -7.67 0.25
N ALA A 314 -6.93 -8.60 0.13
CA ALA A 314 -8.25 -8.47 0.71
C ALA A 314 -8.22 -8.33 2.25
N ILE A 315 -7.29 -8.97 2.95
CA ILE A 315 -7.15 -8.83 4.42
C ILE A 315 -6.69 -7.42 4.78
N ARG A 316 -5.71 -6.88 4.04
CA ARG A 316 -5.18 -5.54 4.27
C ARG A 316 -6.23 -4.47 3.96
N GLU A 317 -7.00 -4.67 2.90
CA GLU A 317 -8.11 -3.80 2.52
C GLU A 317 -9.24 -3.84 3.54
N ALA A 318 -9.60 -5.03 4.03
CA ALA A 318 -10.58 -5.18 5.12
C ALA A 318 -10.11 -4.50 6.41
N ASP A 319 -8.83 -4.64 6.80
CA ASP A 319 -8.24 -3.96 7.96
C ASP A 319 -8.32 -2.43 7.81
N PHE A 320 -7.97 -1.91 6.64
CA PHE A 320 -8.06 -0.47 6.41
C PHE A 320 -9.52 0.00 6.41
N ALA A 321 -10.43 -0.75 5.79
CA ALA A 321 -11.85 -0.44 5.73
C ALA A 321 -12.47 -0.38 7.13
N ARG A 322 -12.20 -1.35 8.02
CA ARG A 322 -12.79 -1.35 9.38
C ARG A 322 -12.37 -0.13 10.19
N ARG A 323 -11.11 0.29 10.06
CA ARG A 323 -10.56 1.46 10.76
C ARG A 323 -11.18 2.75 10.23
N LEU A 324 -11.33 2.84 8.91
CA LEU A 324 -11.98 3.98 8.25
C LEU A 324 -13.44 4.10 8.69
N MET A 325 -14.19 2.99 8.72
CA MET A 325 -15.60 3.00 9.14
C MET A 325 -15.76 3.24 10.64
N TYR A 326 -14.87 2.69 11.48
CA TYR A 326 -14.83 2.98 12.91
C TYR A 326 -14.61 4.48 13.17
N PHE A 327 -13.65 5.10 12.49
CA PHE A 327 -13.40 6.53 12.57
C PHE A 327 -14.64 7.33 12.15
N ALA A 328 -15.22 6.99 11.01
CA ALA A 328 -16.41 7.66 10.46
C ALA A 328 -17.59 7.61 11.42
N LYS A 329 -17.91 6.43 11.98
CA LYS A 329 -18.95 6.21 13.00
C LYS A 329 -18.71 7.03 14.26
N THR A 330 -17.52 6.96 14.83
CA THR A 330 -17.17 7.62 16.10
C THR A 330 -17.23 9.15 15.99
N HIS A 331 -16.85 9.69 14.83
CA HIS A 331 -16.86 11.13 14.58
C HIS A 331 -18.16 11.62 13.91
N GLN A 332 -19.15 10.74 13.72
CA GLN A 332 -20.42 11.05 13.04
C GLN A 332 -20.20 11.76 11.70
N SER A 333 -19.26 11.25 10.91
CA SER A 333 -18.83 11.84 9.65
C SER A 333 -18.91 10.82 8.51
N LEU A 334 -18.96 11.32 7.27
CA LEU A 334 -18.79 10.46 6.11
C LEU A 334 -17.32 10.00 6.03
N PRO A 335 -17.04 8.77 5.56
CA PRO A 335 -15.66 8.31 5.35
C PRO A 335 -14.93 9.12 4.25
N LYS A 336 -15.67 9.91 3.46
CA LYS A 336 -15.14 10.75 2.39
C LYS A 336 -14.19 11.83 2.92
N GLY A 337 -12.96 11.82 2.41
CA GLY A 337 -11.96 12.84 2.73
C GLY A 337 -11.19 12.59 4.03
N VAL A 338 -11.46 11.47 4.72
CA VAL A 338 -10.69 11.03 5.88
C VAL A 338 -9.30 10.57 5.44
N HIS A 339 -9.21 9.47 4.70
CA HIS A 339 -7.95 8.94 4.15
C HIS A 339 -8.18 8.29 2.79
N ARG A 340 -7.14 8.24 1.96
CA ARG A 340 -7.21 7.71 0.58
C ARG A 340 -6.72 6.25 0.48
N GLY A 341 -6.74 5.50 1.58
CA GLY A 341 -6.09 4.17 1.64
C GLY A 341 -6.76 3.14 0.73
N LEU A 342 -8.07 3.25 0.51
CA LEU A 342 -8.84 2.37 -0.38
C LEU A 342 -9.00 2.93 -1.80
N VAL A 343 -8.40 4.09 -2.10
CA VAL A 343 -8.50 4.72 -3.41
C VAL A 343 -7.23 4.42 -4.19
N SER A 344 -7.27 3.33 -4.97
CA SER A 344 -6.09 2.82 -5.67
C SER A 344 -6.02 3.21 -7.14
N LEU A 345 -7.16 3.50 -7.79
CA LEU A 345 -7.20 3.72 -9.25
C LEU A 345 -7.14 5.19 -9.66
N HIS A 346 -7.74 6.12 -8.90
CA HIS A 346 -7.85 7.51 -9.31
C HIS A 346 -7.66 8.46 -8.13
N GLU A 347 -7.51 9.76 -8.42
CA GLU A 347 -7.41 10.83 -7.44
C GLU A 347 -8.63 11.74 -7.50
N LYS A 348 -8.97 12.40 -6.38
CA LYS A 348 -10.09 13.36 -6.33
C LYS A 348 -9.87 14.56 -7.26
N LYS A 349 -8.61 14.98 -7.41
CA LYS A 349 -8.15 16.08 -8.26
C LYS A 349 -6.89 15.62 -9.00
N PRO A 350 -7.05 14.92 -10.14
CA PRO A 350 -5.92 14.26 -10.81
C PRO A 350 -5.02 15.20 -11.59
N PHE A 351 -5.60 16.25 -12.17
CA PHE A 351 -4.89 17.25 -12.98
C PHE A 351 -4.88 18.58 -12.23
N PRO A 352 -3.91 18.79 -11.33
CA PRO A 352 -3.81 20.06 -10.62
C PRO A 352 -3.48 21.20 -11.60
N ASP A 353 -2.64 20.94 -12.62
CA ASP A 353 -2.14 21.91 -13.60
C ASP A 353 -3.00 21.99 -14.86
N SER A 354 -3.21 23.21 -15.37
CA SER A 354 -3.78 23.44 -16.70
C SER A 354 -2.68 23.58 -17.76
N LEU A 355 -3.01 23.31 -19.03
CA LEU A 355 -2.08 23.52 -20.15
C LEU A 355 -1.55 24.97 -20.20
N GLU A 356 -2.37 25.96 -19.87
CA GLU A 356 -1.95 27.37 -19.85
C GLU A 356 -0.85 27.60 -18.80
N GLU A 357 -1.04 27.09 -17.58
CA GLU A 357 -0.05 27.20 -16.50
C GLU A 357 1.25 26.49 -16.86
N ILE A 358 1.15 25.29 -17.44
CA ILE A 358 2.31 24.52 -17.91
C ILE A 358 3.05 25.28 -19.02
N THR A 359 2.33 25.90 -19.95
CA THR A 359 2.92 26.71 -21.02
C THR A 359 3.68 27.91 -20.47
N GLN A 360 3.12 28.60 -19.48
CA GLN A 360 3.79 29.72 -18.80
C GLN A 360 5.07 29.26 -18.08
N LEU A 361 5.02 28.10 -17.40
CA LEU A 361 6.20 27.52 -16.76
C LEU A 361 7.28 27.15 -17.78
N ALA A 362 6.91 26.50 -18.89
CA ALA A 362 7.83 26.14 -19.96
C ALA A 362 8.55 27.38 -20.54
N GLN A 363 7.83 28.47 -20.75
CA GLN A 363 8.40 29.74 -21.22
C GLN A 363 9.42 30.37 -20.26
N ALA A 364 9.45 29.98 -18.99
CA ALA A 364 10.41 30.46 -17.99
C ALA A 364 11.67 29.58 -17.88
N VAL A 365 11.66 28.37 -18.43
CA VAL A 365 12.79 27.43 -18.36
C VAL A 365 13.91 27.83 -19.34
N ARG A 366 15.16 27.79 -18.88
CA ARG A 366 16.35 28.13 -19.68
C ARG A 366 17.42 27.04 -19.67
N ASP A 367 17.25 26.01 -18.84
CA ASP A 367 18.16 24.88 -18.71
C ASP A 367 17.73 23.69 -19.59
N PRO A 368 18.66 22.78 -19.93
CA PRO A 368 18.37 21.64 -20.80
C PRO A 368 17.58 20.51 -20.11
N SER A 369 17.34 20.58 -18.80
CA SER A 369 16.72 19.49 -18.05
C SER A 369 15.23 19.37 -18.39
N PHE A 370 14.80 18.16 -18.73
CA PHE A 370 13.40 17.88 -19.02
C PHE A 370 12.55 17.91 -17.76
N ARG A 371 11.39 18.53 -17.89
CA ARG A 371 10.32 18.53 -16.90
C ARG A 371 9.10 17.88 -17.54
N ILE A 372 8.47 16.99 -16.81
CA ILE A 372 7.27 16.28 -17.24
C ILE A 372 6.12 16.68 -16.31
N GLN A 373 5.00 17.07 -16.90
CA GLN A 373 3.76 17.37 -16.20
C GLN A 373 2.58 16.75 -16.95
N ILE A 374 1.45 16.61 -16.27
CA ILE A 374 0.20 16.14 -16.90
C ILE A 374 -0.89 17.21 -16.71
N SER A 375 -1.78 17.31 -17.69
CA SER A 375 -3.05 18.05 -17.58
C SER A 375 -4.17 17.22 -18.20
N GLU A 376 -5.39 17.75 -18.22
CA GLU A 376 -6.50 17.13 -18.95
C GLU A 376 -6.16 16.86 -20.43
N GLN A 377 -5.28 17.66 -21.04
CA GLN A 377 -4.93 17.55 -22.45
C GLN A 377 -3.90 16.44 -22.76
N GLY A 378 -3.19 15.92 -21.74
CA GLY A 378 -2.22 14.85 -21.92
C GLY A 378 -0.94 15.05 -21.11
N ILE A 379 0.15 14.50 -21.64
CA ILE A 379 1.51 14.55 -21.09
C ILE A 379 2.25 15.71 -21.74
N HIS A 380 2.91 16.51 -20.92
CA HIS A 380 3.66 17.69 -21.32
C HIS A 380 5.11 17.52 -20.91
N ILE A 381 6.01 17.53 -21.88
CA ILE A 381 7.46 17.48 -21.64
C ILE A 381 8.11 18.74 -22.20
N TYR A 382 8.93 19.40 -21.39
CA TYR A 382 9.54 20.65 -21.79
C TYR A 382 10.90 20.89 -21.13
N ASN A 383 11.72 21.68 -21.83
CA ASN A 383 12.98 22.22 -21.34
C ASN A 383 13.22 23.58 -22.05
N ARG A 384 14.46 24.07 -22.12
CA ARG A 384 14.80 25.29 -22.88
C ARG A 384 14.52 25.21 -24.40
N ASP A 385 14.45 24.01 -24.97
CA ASP A 385 14.36 23.78 -26.40
C ASP A 385 12.90 23.74 -26.90
N GLY A 386 11.92 23.62 -25.99
CA GLY A 386 10.51 23.71 -26.33
C GLY A 386 9.58 23.00 -25.33
N LEU A 387 8.29 23.09 -25.61
CA LEU A 387 7.21 22.34 -24.95
C LEU A 387 6.55 21.42 -25.98
N HIS A 388 6.49 20.13 -25.65
CA HIS A 388 5.87 19.10 -26.46
C HIS A 388 4.73 18.45 -25.67
N THR A 389 3.60 18.23 -26.34
CA THR A 389 2.39 17.67 -25.74
C THR A 389 1.91 16.49 -26.55
N ALA A 390 1.63 15.36 -25.88
CA ALA A 390 0.99 14.21 -26.50
C ALA A 390 0.28 13.34 -25.44
N GLN A 391 -0.61 12.46 -25.89
CA GLN A 391 -1.24 11.45 -25.04
C GLN A 391 -0.47 10.13 -25.02
N ASN A 392 0.29 9.87 -26.09
CA ASN A 392 1.14 8.70 -26.23
C ASN A 392 2.61 9.10 -26.07
N PRO A 393 3.35 8.52 -25.10
CA PRO A 393 4.79 8.76 -24.93
C PRO A 393 5.63 8.55 -26.19
N PHE A 394 5.23 7.63 -27.07
CA PHE A 394 5.93 7.38 -28.33
C PHE A 394 5.91 8.58 -29.29
N ASP A 395 4.90 9.44 -29.21
CA ASP A 395 4.81 10.65 -30.04
C ASP A 395 5.71 11.78 -29.51
N LEU A 396 6.08 11.73 -28.22
CA LEU A 396 7.02 12.67 -27.60
C LEU A 396 8.46 12.32 -27.97
N PHE A 397 8.82 11.03 -27.98
CA PHE A 397 10.21 10.57 -28.09
C PHE A 397 11.00 11.18 -29.27
N PRO A 398 10.48 11.26 -30.50
CA PRO A 398 11.21 11.88 -31.62
C PRO A 398 11.55 13.36 -31.42
N GLN A 399 10.82 14.05 -30.54
CA GLN A 399 10.96 15.49 -30.30
C GLN A 399 12.02 15.81 -29.23
N LEU A 400 12.52 14.81 -28.50
CA LEU A 400 13.40 14.99 -27.34
C LEU A 400 14.90 15.00 -27.69
N ASN A 401 15.29 14.58 -28.90
CA ASN A 401 16.68 14.55 -29.36
C ASN A 401 17.66 13.78 -28.45
N VAL A 402 17.18 12.76 -27.72
CA VAL A 402 17.99 11.94 -26.77
C VAL A 402 18.48 10.61 -27.36
N THR A 403 18.42 10.43 -28.69
CA THR A 403 18.71 9.14 -29.35
C THR A 403 20.15 8.65 -29.18
N THR A 404 21.08 9.54 -28.84
CA THR A 404 22.51 9.22 -28.62
C THR A 404 22.86 9.00 -27.15
N ASP A 405 21.91 9.22 -26.23
CA ASP A 405 22.07 9.03 -24.79
C ASP A 405 21.07 7.99 -24.28
N GLY A 406 21.49 6.72 -24.30
CA GLY A 406 20.64 5.60 -23.91
C GLY A 406 20.15 5.69 -22.46
N SER A 407 20.93 6.26 -21.55
CA SER A 407 20.54 6.40 -20.14
C SER A 407 19.43 7.45 -19.99
N HIS A 408 19.60 8.60 -20.65
CA HIS A 408 18.60 9.66 -20.62
C HIS A 408 17.32 9.27 -21.37
N ALA A 409 17.44 8.57 -22.50
CA ALA A 409 16.32 8.00 -23.23
C ALA A 409 15.52 7.00 -22.37
N PHE A 410 16.20 6.13 -21.63
CA PHE A 410 15.56 5.18 -20.70
C PHE A 410 14.81 5.90 -19.58
N TYR A 411 15.44 6.87 -18.91
CA TYR A 411 14.80 7.66 -17.85
C TYR A 411 13.53 8.36 -18.34
N LEU A 412 13.61 9.06 -19.48
CA LEU A 412 12.44 9.76 -20.05
C LEU A 412 11.35 8.77 -20.48
N GLY A 413 11.73 7.59 -20.99
CA GLY A 413 10.77 6.52 -21.28
C GLY A 413 10.01 6.04 -20.04
N VAL A 414 10.71 5.81 -18.93
CA VAL A 414 10.09 5.41 -17.65
C VAL A 414 9.17 6.50 -17.13
N GLU A 415 9.63 7.75 -17.06
CA GLU A 415 8.84 8.86 -16.55
C GLU A 415 7.60 9.17 -17.40
N THR A 416 7.74 9.17 -18.73
CA THR A 416 6.59 9.43 -19.63
C THR A 416 5.59 8.28 -19.63
N ALA A 417 6.04 7.02 -19.49
CA ALA A 417 5.13 5.89 -19.26
C ALA A 417 4.38 6.00 -17.92
N ARG A 418 5.07 6.41 -16.84
CA ARG A 418 4.42 6.66 -15.55
C ARG A 418 3.40 7.81 -15.64
N ALA A 419 3.75 8.89 -16.33
CA ALA A 419 2.85 10.01 -16.60
C ALA A 419 1.63 9.59 -17.42
N GLN A 420 1.81 8.69 -18.40
CA GLN A 420 0.71 8.13 -19.19
C GLN A 420 -0.28 7.35 -18.30
N ILE A 421 0.21 6.44 -17.46
CA ILE A 421 -0.63 5.67 -16.53
C ILE A 421 -1.39 6.61 -15.60
N ALA A 422 -0.71 7.64 -15.09
CA ALA A 422 -1.35 8.64 -14.25
C ALA A 422 -2.45 9.40 -14.99
N TRP A 423 -2.19 9.83 -16.23
CA TRP A 423 -3.19 10.52 -17.03
C TRP A 423 -4.41 9.64 -17.34
N GLN A 424 -4.18 8.40 -17.80
CA GLN A 424 -5.26 7.48 -18.18
C GLN A 424 -6.16 7.10 -17.00
N LEU A 425 -5.57 6.85 -15.83
CA LEU A 425 -6.33 6.45 -14.64
C LEU A 425 -6.84 7.64 -13.83
N GLY A 426 -6.50 8.88 -14.22
CA GLY A 426 -6.79 10.05 -13.42
C GLY A 426 -6.10 9.98 -12.06
N LYS A 427 -4.78 9.77 -12.03
CA LYS A 427 -3.94 9.93 -10.85
C LYS A 427 -3.10 11.19 -10.94
N ARG A 428 -2.58 11.63 -9.79
CA ARG A 428 -1.51 12.62 -9.76
C ARG A 428 -0.19 12.00 -10.19
N TYR A 429 0.52 12.74 -11.02
CA TYR A 429 1.88 12.45 -11.42
C TYR A 429 2.80 13.50 -10.83
N ASN A 430 3.89 13.02 -10.23
CA ASN A 430 5.02 13.83 -9.82
C ASN A 430 6.25 13.16 -10.40
N GLN A 431 7.02 13.90 -11.18
CA GLN A 431 8.27 13.40 -11.73
C GLN A 431 9.18 12.93 -10.60
N ASP A 432 9.89 11.81 -10.84
CA ASP A 432 10.77 11.14 -9.88
C ASP A 432 10.08 10.49 -8.68
N GLU A 433 8.74 10.46 -8.65
CA GLU A 433 7.94 9.78 -7.60
C GLU A 433 7.12 8.63 -8.19
N GLU A 434 6.97 7.58 -7.38
CA GLU A 434 6.06 6.48 -7.71
C GLU A 434 4.59 6.91 -7.58
N LEU A 435 3.75 6.32 -8.43
CA LEU A 435 2.31 6.50 -8.32
C LEU A 435 1.82 5.92 -6.98
N GLN A 436 0.85 6.59 -6.39
CA GLN A 436 0.24 6.15 -5.13
C GLN A 436 -0.89 5.15 -5.43
N TRP A 437 -0.89 4.02 -4.72
CA TRP A 437 -1.84 2.91 -4.92
C TRP A 437 -2.61 2.54 -3.65
N GLY A 438 -2.63 3.43 -2.66
CA GLY A 438 -3.29 3.16 -1.37
C GLY A 438 -2.69 1.94 -0.68
N VAL A 439 -3.54 1.05 -0.17
CA VAL A 439 -3.15 -0.20 0.50
C VAL A 439 -2.99 -1.39 -0.46
N ALA A 440 -3.20 -1.20 -1.77
CA ALA A 440 -3.03 -2.27 -2.76
C ALA A 440 -1.56 -2.68 -2.95
N VAL A 441 -0.62 -1.80 -2.56
CA VAL A 441 0.82 -2.06 -2.58
C VAL A 441 1.41 -1.81 -1.19
N GLU A 442 2.56 -2.41 -0.93
CA GLU A 442 3.36 -2.02 0.23
C GLU A 442 3.90 -0.62 0.02
N ALA A 443 3.77 0.24 1.04
CA ALA A 443 4.40 1.54 1.02
C ALA A 443 5.91 1.32 0.94
N SER A 444 6.51 1.57 -0.22
CA SER A 444 7.95 1.42 -0.38
C SER A 444 8.65 2.37 0.58
N THR A 445 9.57 1.85 1.39
CA THR A 445 10.42 2.64 2.30
C THR A 445 11.49 3.44 1.55
N THR A 446 11.44 3.46 0.23
CA THR A 446 12.43 4.07 -0.66
C THR A 446 11.74 4.95 -1.69
N GLN A 447 11.45 6.20 -1.31
CA GLN A 447 11.23 7.33 -2.21
C GLN A 447 12.54 7.79 -2.91
N GLN A 448 13.50 6.88 -3.11
CA GLN A 448 14.87 7.19 -3.49
C GLN A 448 15.32 6.34 -4.69
N TYR A 449 14.53 6.35 -5.76
CA TYR A 449 14.93 5.74 -7.04
C TYR A 449 14.81 6.76 -8.17
N CYS A 450 15.55 7.87 -8.07
CA CYS A 450 15.82 8.77 -9.21
C CYS A 450 17.16 9.50 -9.04
N GLN A 451 18.16 8.83 -8.47
CA GLN A 451 19.51 9.04 -8.99
C GLN A 451 19.71 7.88 -9.95
N PRO A 452 20.03 8.12 -11.24
CA PRO A 452 20.58 7.04 -12.04
C PRO A 452 21.73 6.47 -11.24
N VAL A 453 21.67 5.20 -10.85
CA VAL A 453 22.88 4.48 -10.50
C VAL A 453 23.69 4.60 -11.77
N ALA A 454 24.73 5.43 -11.74
CA ALA A 454 25.55 5.68 -12.92
C ALA A 454 25.85 4.31 -13.52
N ALA A 455 25.45 4.09 -14.78
CA ALA A 455 25.98 2.97 -15.52
C ALA A 455 27.50 3.02 -15.30
N PRO A 456 28.15 1.92 -14.88
CA PRO A 456 29.57 1.96 -14.56
C PRO A 456 30.28 2.65 -15.71
N ALA A 457 30.97 3.75 -15.39
CA ALA A 457 31.62 4.56 -16.41
C ALA A 457 32.48 3.64 -17.27
N PRO A 458 32.42 3.70 -18.61
CA PRO A 458 33.31 2.90 -19.43
C PRO A 458 34.74 3.27 -19.04
N MET A 459 35.45 2.31 -18.41
CA MET A 459 36.84 2.49 -18.05
C MET A 459 37.61 2.73 -19.35
N THR A 460 38.39 3.81 -19.40
CA THR A 460 39.29 4.10 -20.51
C THR A 460 40.18 2.88 -20.79
N GLU A 461 40.52 2.63 -22.07
CA GLU A 461 41.20 1.42 -22.57
C GLU A 461 42.44 0.95 -21.77
N SER A 462 43.05 1.83 -20.96
CA SER A 462 44.28 1.58 -20.23
C SER A 462 44.17 0.72 -18.96
N ASN A 463 42.98 0.28 -18.53
CA ASN A 463 42.81 -0.48 -17.26
C ASN A 463 42.30 -1.92 -17.40
N TYR A 464 41.96 -2.40 -18.60
CA TYR A 464 41.54 -3.79 -18.78
C TYR A 464 42.72 -4.75 -18.71
N LYS A 465 42.57 -5.81 -17.93
CA LYS A 465 43.54 -6.89 -17.79
C LYS A 465 43.19 -8.04 -18.72
N THR A 466 44.22 -8.77 -19.15
CA THR A 466 44.05 -10.05 -19.85
C THR A 466 44.46 -11.18 -18.93
N TYR A 467 43.69 -12.25 -18.92
CA TYR A 467 43.92 -13.43 -18.10
C TYR A 467 44.21 -14.63 -19.00
N ARG A 468 45.23 -15.40 -18.62
CA ARG A 468 45.64 -16.60 -19.32
C ARG A 468 45.36 -17.83 -18.48
N CYS A 469 44.66 -18.80 -19.04
CA CYS A 469 44.49 -20.13 -18.46
C CYS A 469 45.87 -20.79 -18.32
N LYS A 470 46.23 -21.23 -17.10
CA LYS A 470 47.49 -21.92 -16.83
C LYS A 470 47.56 -23.30 -17.48
N MET A 471 46.42 -23.92 -17.77
CA MET A 471 46.33 -25.30 -18.29
C MET A 471 46.47 -25.38 -19.81
N CYS A 472 45.78 -24.52 -20.56
CA CYS A 472 45.75 -24.59 -22.04
C CYS A 472 46.19 -23.30 -22.75
N GLY A 473 46.44 -22.22 -22.00
CA GLY A 473 46.87 -20.95 -22.57
C GLY A 473 45.76 -20.07 -23.14
N PHE A 474 44.49 -20.47 -23.03
CA PHE A 474 43.34 -19.64 -23.43
C PHE A 474 43.41 -18.23 -22.83
N LEU A 475 43.08 -17.20 -23.61
CA LEU A 475 43.11 -15.80 -23.20
C LEU A 475 41.70 -15.25 -23.04
N TYR A 476 41.41 -14.74 -21.85
CA TYR A 476 40.24 -13.92 -21.58
C TYR A 476 40.69 -12.46 -21.46
N ALA A 477 40.25 -11.61 -22.39
CA ALA A 477 40.50 -10.17 -22.33
C ALA A 477 39.24 -9.47 -21.84
N GLU A 478 39.30 -8.80 -20.68
CA GLU A 478 38.13 -8.13 -20.08
C GLU A 478 37.45 -7.16 -21.06
N GLN A 479 38.25 -6.42 -21.85
CA GLN A 479 37.75 -5.51 -22.87
C GLN A 479 36.85 -6.21 -23.92
N LYS A 480 37.18 -7.45 -24.29
CA LYS A 480 36.45 -8.21 -25.31
C LYS A 480 35.35 -9.08 -24.71
N GLY A 481 35.45 -9.45 -23.44
CA GLY A 481 34.58 -10.43 -22.80
C GLY A 481 34.64 -11.79 -23.51
N LEU A 482 33.57 -12.56 -23.38
CA LEU A 482 33.35 -13.81 -24.12
C LEU A 482 31.84 -13.99 -24.43
N PRO A 483 31.28 -13.23 -25.40
CA PRO A 483 29.83 -13.17 -25.63
C PRO A 483 29.19 -14.53 -25.95
N ASP A 484 29.90 -15.37 -26.71
CA ASP A 484 29.45 -16.72 -27.06
C ASP A 484 29.27 -17.65 -25.85
N ALA A 485 29.88 -17.30 -24.72
CA ALA A 485 29.75 -17.99 -23.43
C ALA A 485 28.91 -17.20 -22.41
N GLY A 486 28.15 -16.20 -22.87
CA GLY A 486 27.28 -15.38 -22.02
C GLY A 486 28.00 -14.31 -21.19
N ILE A 487 29.27 -13.99 -21.49
CA ILE A 487 30.05 -12.96 -20.78
C ILE A 487 30.19 -11.72 -21.70
N PRO A 488 29.47 -10.62 -21.45
CA PRO A 488 29.55 -9.42 -22.29
C PRO A 488 30.94 -8.78 -22.34
N ALA A 489 31.23 -8.05 -23.42
CA ALA A 489 32.44 -7.23 -23.53
C ALA A 489 32.50 -6.18 -22.39
N GLY A 490 33.68 -5.98 -21.81
CA GLY A 490 33.89 -5.09 -20.67
C GLY A 490 33.68 -5.74 -19.30
N THR A 491 33.32 -7.03 -19.22
CA THR A 491 33.18 -7.75 -17.95
C THR A 491 34.55 -7.95 -17.29
N LEU A 492 34.73 -7.41 -16.08
CA LEU A 492 35.97 -7.56 -15.31
C LEU A 492 36.13 -9.01 -14.84
N TRP A 493 37.36 -9.45 -14.63
CA TRP A 493 37.64 -10.80 -14.18
C TRP A 493 37.01 -11.11 -12.83
N GLU A 494 36.89 -10.11 -11.94
CA GLU A 494 36.19 -10.28 -10.67
C GLU A 494 34.70 -10.61 -10.85
N ASP A 495 34.07 -10.04 -11.88
CA ASP A 495 32.63 -10.18 -12.18
C ASP A 495 32.28 -11.41 -13.02
N VAL A 496 33.27 -12.11 -13.60
CA VAL A 496 33.03 -13.40 -14.27
C VAL A 496 32.45 -14.40 -13.25
N PRO A 497 31.37 -15.14 -13.54
CA PRO A 497 30.79 -16.09 -12.58
C PRO A 497 31.81 -17.10 -12.03
N THR A 498 31.73 -17.44 -10.75
CA THR A 498 32.70 -18.37 -10.09
C THR A 498 32.59 -19.80 -10.61
N ASP A 499 31.42 -20.17 -11.14
CA ASP A 499 31.09 -21.44 -11.77
C ASP A 499 31.41 -21.46 -13.28
N TRP A 500 32.01 -20.41 -13.82
CA TRP A 500 32.48 -20.40 -15.21
C TRP A 500 33.78 -21.21 -15.37
N PHE A 501 33.84 -21.99 -16.45
CA PHE A 501 34.98 -22.84 -16.81
C PHE A 501 35.60 -22.45 -18.15
N CYS A 502 36.91 -22.68 -18.28
CA CYS A 502 37.63 -22.43 -19.53
C CYS A 502 37.00 -23.24 -20.68
N PRO A 503 36.60 -22.61 -21.80
CA PRO A 503 35.90 -23.30 -22.88
C PRO A 503 36.77 -24.32 -23.63
N LEU A 504 38.10 -24.25 -23.49
CA LEU A 504 39.02 -25.17 -24.17
C LEU A 504 39.43 -26.39 -23.35
N CYS A 505 39.48 -26.29 -22.02
CA CYS A 505 40.03 -27.36 -21.17
C CYS A 505 39.24 -27.61 -19.89
N ASN A 506 38.14 -26.88 -19.69
CA ASN A 506 37.27 -26.98 -18.53
C ASN A 506 37.95 -26.69 -17.17
N ALA A 507 39.10 -26.01 -17.18
CA ALA A 507 39.76 -25.54 -15.96
C ALA A 507 38.91 -24.44 -15.29
N SER A 508 39.00 -24.36 -13.96
CA SER A 508 38.22 -23.41 -13.17
C SER A 508 38.72 -21.98 -13.33
N LYS A 509 37.91 -20.99 -12.95
CA LYS A 509 38.33 -19.58 -12.86
C LYS A 509 39.62 -19.41 -12.03
N THR A 510 39.85 -20.22 -11.00
CA THR A 510 41.07 -20.09 -10.16
C THR A 510 42.36 -20.48 -10.89
N ASP A 511 42.26 -21.18 -12.02
CA ASP A 511 43.39 -21.65 -12.84
C ASP A 511 43.89 -20.61 -13.84
N PHE A 512 43.37 -19.39 -13.81
CA PHE A 512 43.85 -18.29 -14.64
C PHE A 512 44.84 -17.40 -13.90
N LYS A 513 45.69 -16.70 -14.66
CA LYS A 513 46.56 -15.64 -14.14
C LYS A 513 46.47 -14.40 -15.01
N ALA A 514 46.50 -13.22 -14.40
CA ALA A 514 46.66 -11.97 -15.13
C ALA A 514 48.02 -11.97 -15.85
N ILE A 515 48.06 -11.41 -17.06
CA ILE A 515 49.26 -11.25 -17.88
C ILE A 515 49.44 -9.81 -18.36
#